data_AF-A0AAN7D835-F1
#
_entry.id   AF-A0AAN7D835-F1
#
_cell.length_a   1.000
_cell.length_b   1.000
_cell.length_c   1.000
_cell.angle_alpha   90.00
_cell.angle_beta   90.00
_cell.angle_gamma   90.00
#
_symmetry.space_group_name_H-M   'P 1'
#
loop_
_entity.id
_entity.type
_entity.pdbx_description
1 polymer ?
#
loop_
_entity_poly.entity_id
_entity_poly.type
_entity_poly.pdbx_seq_one_letter_code
_entity_poly.pdbx_strand_id
1 'polypeptide(L)'
;MDTNSKQPYSIFPPDIWEVIVPNLNRKDTYTLASTSKSMWEHIRHIPLDSTWDVETTQLVNASFMLANTRHVHVLINDTFEYYSNLRQYLGRFYQLESVAFSCEKITLRAGIAKRLLQCLPMKRQYHKLVVYVQQGDRSYFKEAISHSCKNRVNLRSIDEDEDNEEVEEEARRRMRTPSPVREDVAELRGKIQDIKSTFGAIGTHSKSIIPTALKNILQKHEFADAEEILNIAETPKSKAEADAFVALVGGRFVESIAMSSNGSWAFITQVEAYLRGRKEIDDCANNTITIEHPSKPKFVVEHKREYQNQWLEAKIYFKNFEFLVTACLCGNYNDHDFDAFLGASLGNRLALNDYWRVCVPLASTPVVRQSRLLRNFTKRASGFDWHLKSQRFYDNGFSTACALSLHALDGIDSIVAIGSLLLNWKVSNQEDKQKLKSILFNGKELSNMDENAISGSVERVRGSTLAKGKKLAVEIALLILKNEVIKDTDYVEMFKALISSRLKTLNSQAIRQKRYLLP
;
A
#
# COMPACT_ATOMS: atom_id res chain seq x y z
N MET A 1 19.40 -18.44 24.65
CA MET A 1 18.58 -19.17 23.68
C MET A 1 17.17 -18.61 23.78
N ASP A 2 16.92 -17.50 23.08
CA ASP A 2 15.59 -16.89 22.97
C ASP A 2 15.19 -16.96 21.50
N THR A 3 14.35 -17.93 21.17
CA THR A 3 13.74 -18.02 19.84
C THR A 3 12.59 -17.02 19.77
N ASN A 4 12.93 -15.75 19.53
CA ASN A 4 11.99 -14.74 19.08
C ASN A 4 11.62 -15.02 17.62
N SER A 5 10.73 -15.99 17.42
CA SER A 5 10.05 -16.21 16.14
C SER A 5 9.08 -15.04 15.92
N LYS A 6 9.54 -14.02 15.19
CA LYS A 6 8.70 -12.91 14.71
C LYS A 6 7.54 -13.49 13.91
N GLN A 7 6.34 -13.46 14.48
CA GLN A 7 5.12 -13.84 13.79
C GLN A 7 4.86 -12.89 12.59
N PRO A 8 4.29 -13.40 11.49
CA PRO A 8 3.97 -12.57 10.33
C PRO A 8 2.76 -11.69 10.66
N TYR A 9 3.02 -10.41 10.85
CA TYR A 9 2.07 -9.35 11.15
C TYR A 9 0.83 -9.41 10.25
N SER A 10 -0.33 -9.60 10.88
CA SER A 10 -1.60 -9.23 10.27
C SER A 10 -1.73 -7.70 10.29
N ILE A 11 -2.38 -7.11 9.28
CA ILE A 11 -2.47 -5.65 9.07
C ILE A 11 -3.18 -4.94 10.24
N PHE A 12 -3.97 -5.67 11.03
CA PHE A 12 -4.67 -5.17 12.20
C PHE A 12 -4.32 -6.00 13.45
N PRO A 13 -4.30 -5.43 14.65
CA PRO A 13 -4.15 -6.21 15.87
C PRO A 13 -5.34 -7.19 16.08
N PRO A 14 -5.16 -8.30 16.83
CA PRO A 14 -6.15 -9.40 16.94
C PRO A 14 -7.56 -8.97 17.37
N ASP A 15 -7.64 -7.99 18.26
CA ASP A 15 -8.86 -7.37 18.78
C ASP A 15 -9.72 -6.71 17.68
N ILE A 16 -9.10 -6.12 16.66
CA ILE A 16 -9.84 -5.54 15.53
C ILE A 16 -10.51 -6.62 14.69
N TRP A 17 -9.88 -7.80 14.55
CA TRP A 17 -10.47 -8.90 13.80
C TRP A 17 -11.71 -9.47 14.48
N GLU A 18 -11.74 -9.48 15.83
CA GLU A 18 -12.91 -9.87 16.61
C GLU A 18 -14.11 -8.96 16.37
N VAL A 19 -13.88 -7.70 15.94
CA VAL A 19 -14.94 -6.77 15.55
C VAL A 19 -15.35 -6.93 14.08
N ILE A 20 -14.39 -7.12 13.19
CA ILE A 20 -14.66 -7.19 11.74
C ILE A 20 -15.36 -8.49 11.34
N VAL A 21 -14.85 -9.64 11.80
CA VAL A 21 -15.27 -10.95 11.32
C VAL A 21 -16.75 -11.28 11.59
N PRO A 22 -17.35 -10.94 12.76
CA PRO A 22 -18.78 -11.15 13.00
C PRO A 22 -19.70 -10.35 12.06
N ASN A 23 -19.19 -9.25 11.47
CA ASN A 23 -19.94 -8.41 10.55
C ASN A 23 -19.81 -8.86 9.08
N LEU A 24 -18.97 -9.85 8.79
CA LEU A 24 -18.81 -10.40 7.45
C LEU A 24 -19.78 -11.56 7.24
N ASN A 25 -20.38 -11.62 6.05
CA ASN A 25 -21.09 -12.82 5.66
C ASN A 25 -20.10 -13.99 5.47
N ARG A 26 -20.65 -15.20 5.49
CA ARG A 26 -19.87 -16.45 5.42
C ARG A 26 -18.92 -16.53 4.22
N LYS A 27 -19.31 -16.02 3.06
CA LYS A 27 -18.48 -16.05 1.83
C LYS A 27 -17.28 -15.12 2.00
N ASP A 28 -17.51 -13.93 2.52
CA ASP A 28 -16.48 -12.91 2.69
C ASP A 28 -15.47 -13.29 3.78
N THR A 29 -15.91 -13.91 4.88
CA THR A 29 -15.01 -14.44 5.91
C THR A 29 -14.07 -15.52 5.36
N TYR A 30 -14.58 -16.41 4.52
CA TYR A 30 -13.77 -17.46 3.87
C TYR A 30 -12.79 -16.88 2.85
N THR A 31 -13.27 -15.96 2.00
CA THR A 31 -12.41 -15.24 1.04
C THR A 31 -11.31 -14.51 1.78
N LEU A 32 -11.61 -13.85 2.90
CA LEU A 32 -10.64 -13.14 3.71
C LEU A 32 -9.61 -14.11 4.33
N ALA A 33 -10.04 -15.22 4.91
CA ALA A 33 -9.13 -16.20 5.51
C ALA A 33 -8.24 -16.93 4.50
N SER A 34 -8.70 -17.09 3.26
CA SER A 34 -7.93 -17.75 2.18
C SER A 34 -6.87 -16.85 1.54
N THR A 35 -6.88 -15.54 1.82
CA THR A 35 -5.88 -14.59 1.29
C THR A 35 -4.46 -14.82 1.80
N SER A 36 -4.28 -15.38 3.00
CA SER A 36 -2.96 -15.79 3.49
C SER A 36 -3.03 -16.77 4.67
N LYS A 37 -1.94 -17.51 4.89
CA LYS A 37 -1.78 -18.41 6.05
C LYS A 37 -1.89 -17.68 7.39
N SER A 38 -1.39 -16.44 7.49
CA SER A 38 -1.48 -15.65 8.73
C SER A 38 -2.93 -15.26 9.04
N MET A 39 -3.67 -14.84 8.01
CA MET A 39 -5.10 -14.50 8.12
C MET A 39 -5.94 -15.71 8.52
N TRP A 40 -5.64 -16.88 7.95
CA TRP A 40 -6.26 -18.14 8.36
C TRP A 40 -6.06 -18.44 9.85
N GLU A 41 -4.84 -18.31 10.35
CA GLU A 41 -4.53 -18.58 11.77
C GLU A 41 -5.26 -17.63 12.73
N HIS A 42 -5.48 -16.37 12.34
CA HIS A 42 -6.24 -15.42 13.18
C HIS A 42 -7.75 -15.68 13.09
N ILE A 43 -8.28 -15.79 11.87
CA ILE A 43 -9.74 -15.87 11.65
C ILE A 43 -10.28 -17.22 12.11
N ARG A 44 -9.50 -18.32 12.05
CA ARG A 44 -9.94 -19.65 12.50
C ARG A 44 -10.16 -19.77 14.02
N HIS A 45 -9.84 -18.72 14.77
CA HIS A 45 -10.03 -18.64 16.21
C HIS A 45 -11.11 -17.63 16.60
N ILE A 46 -11.75 -16.98 15.61
CA ILE A 46 -12.81 -16.02 15.86
C ILE A 46 -14.14 -16.76 15.71
N PRO A 47 -14.97 -16.76 16.76
CA PRO A 47 -16.24 -17.45 16.77
C PRO A 47 -17.23 -16.84 15.77
N LEU A 48 -18.06 -17.68 15.18
CA LEU A 48 -19.19 -17.28 14.36
C LEU A 48 -20.49 -17.71 15.05
N ASP A 49 -21.41 -16.76 15.24
CA ASP A 49 -22.78 -16.96 15.74
C ASP A 49 -23.70 -17.55 14.65
N SER A 50 -23.21 -18.53 13.91
CA SER A 50 -24.01 -19.27 12.93
C SER A 50 -24.32 -20.65 13.47
N THR A 51 -25.60 -20.99 13.57
CA THR A 51 -26.02 -22.37 13.78
C THR A 51 -25.73 -23.18 12.52
N TRP A 52 -25.06 -24.31 12.67
CA TRP A 52 -24.84 -25.23 11.55
C TRP A 52 -25.72 -26.46 11.70
N ASP A 53 -26.60 -26.69 10.73
CA ASP A 53 -27.38 -27.92 10.63
C ASP A 53 -26.53 -29.04 10.02
N VAL A 54 -26.25 -30.05 10.83
CA VAL A 54 -25.54 -31.25 10.40
C VAL A 54 -26.56 -32.35 10.14
N GLU A 55 -26.77 -32.69 8.88
CA GLU A 55 -27.47 -33.92 8.50
C GLU A 55 -26.44 -35.05 8.45
N THR A 56 -26.66 -36.13 9.21
CA THR A 56 -25.67 -37.20 9.41
C THR A 56 -25.21 -37.91 8.13
N THR A 57 -25.94 -37.75 7.02
CA THR A 57 -25.70 -38.39 5.72
C THR A 57 -24.77 -37.60 4.77
N GLN A 58 -24.45 -36.34 5.07
CA GLN A 58 -23.65 -35.49 4.17
C GLN A 58 -22.25 -35.19 4.74
N LEU A 59 -21.21 -35.83 4.17
CA LEU A 59 -19.81 -35.52 4.45
C LEU A 59 -19.40 -34.22 3.74
N VAL A 60 -19.65 -33.08 4.38
CA VAL A 60 -19.21 -31.79 3.85
C VAL A 60 -17.73 -31.56 4.16
N ASN A 61 -16.88 -31.52 3.13
CA ASN A 61 -15.46 -31.18 3.18
C ASN A 61 -15.23 -29.66 3.40
N ALA A 62 -15.76 -29.10 4.48
CA ALA A 62 -15.60 -27.67 4.82
C ALA A 62 -14.73 -27.46 6.06
N SER A 63 -13.44 -27.75 5.95
CA SER A 63 -12.45 -27.69 7.06
C SER A 63 -12.41 -26.34 7.80
N PHE A 64 -12.68 -25.24 7.09
CA PHE A 64 -12.68 -23.88 7.66
C PHE A 64 -13.87 -23.61 8.57
N MET A 65 -15.07 -24.01 8.11
CA MET A 65 -16.32 -23.70 8.80
C MET A 65 -16.41 -24.36 10.17
N LEU A 66 -15.83 -25.56 10.28
CA LEU A 66 -15.89 -26.35 11.50
C LEU A 66 -15.06 -25.73 12.64
N ALA A 67 -14.01 -24.97 12.34
CA ALA A 67 -13.15 -24.41 13.39
C ALA A 67 -13.82 -23.30 14.21
N ASN A 68 -14.75 -22.55 13.60
CA ASN A 68 -15.25 -21.27 14.12
C ASN A 68 -16.68 -21.34 14.68
N THR A 69 -17.42 -22.42 14.43
CA THR A 69 -18.80 -22.54 14.87
C THR A 69 -18.86 -22.84 16.37
N ARG A 70 -19.59 -21.99 17.13
CA ARG A 70 -19.87 -22.19 18.56
C ARG A 70 -21.09 -23.05 18.84
N HIS A 71 -22.09 -22.98 17.96
CA HIS A 71 -23.39 -23.60 18.14
C HIS A 71 -23.70 -24.54 16.97
N VAL A 72 -23.87 -25.82 17.26
CA VAL A 72 -24.14 -26.84 16.22
C VAL A 72 -25.50 -27.46 16.47
N HIS A 73 -26.32 -27.56 15.43
CA HIS A 73 -27.56 -28.31 15.47
C HIS A 73 -27.38 -29.60 14.67
N VAL A 74 -27.62 -30.74 15.31
CA VAL A 74 -27.42 -32.06 14.71
C VAL A 74 -28.78 -32.70 14.48
N LEU A 75 -29.12 -32.88 13.21
CA LEU A 75 -30.31 -33.58 12.75
C LEU A 75 -29.97 -35.05 12.53
N ILE A 76 -30.60 -35.93 13.30
CA ILE A 76 -30.32 -37.37 13.30
C ILE A 76 -31.48 -38.08 12.60
N ASN A 77 -31.24 -38.46 11.34
CA ASN A 77 -32.27 -38.99 10.44
C ASN A 77 -32.22 -40.51 10.24
N ASP A 78 -31.18 -41.22 10.69
CA ASP A 78 -31.04 -42.65 10.42
C ASP A 78 -30.28 -43.46 11.50
N THR A 79 -30.46 -44.78 11.46
CA THR A 79 -30.08 -45.75 12.48
C THR A 79 -28.60 -46.17 12.41
N PHE A 80 -27.87 -45.81 13.46
CA PHE A 80 -26.65 -46.46 13.99
C PHE A 80 -25.30 -46.38 13.24
N GLU A 81 -25.21 -46.29 11.91
CA GLU A 81 -23.90 -46.31 11.21
C GLU A 81 -23.07 -45.01 11.32
N TYR A 82 -23.64 -43.93 11.83
CA TYR A 82 -23.02 -42.61 11.74
C TYR A 82 -22.36 -42.08 13.03
N TYR A 83 -22.33 -42.81 14.14
CA TYR A 83 -21.73 -42.28 15.39
C TYR A 83 -20.21 -42.07 15.28
N SER A 84 -19.49 -42.95 14.57
CA SER A 84 -18.05 -42.77 14.31
C SER A 84 -17.79 -41.52 13.47
N ASN A 85 -18.61 -41.32 12.44
CA ASN A 85 -18.56 -40.15 11.56
C ASN A 85 -18.94 -38.87 12.31
N LEU A 86 -20.01 -38.90 13.11
CA LEU A 86 -20.45 -37.79 13.95
C LEU A 86 -19.38 -37.43 14.98
N ARG A 87 -18.74 -38.40 15.62
CA ARG A 87 -17.62 -38.17 16.54
C ARG A 87 -16.43 -37.56 15.83
N GLN A 88 -16.07 -38.07 14.65
CA GLN A 88 -14.99 -37.50 13.85
C GLN A 88 -15.31 -36.06 13.42
N TYR A 89 -16.57 -35.79 13.10
CA TYR A 89 -17.05 -34.49 12.65
C TYR A 89 -17.10 -33.46 13.78
N LEU A 90 -17.77 -33.79 14.89
CA LEU A 90 -17.81 -32.95 16.09
C LEU A 90 -16.40 -32.74 16.69
N GLY A 91 -15.50 -33.70 16.50
CA GLY A 91 -14.08 -33.58 16.85
C GLY A 91 -13.31 -32.48 16.10
N ARG A 92 -13.83 -31.98 14.98
CA ARG A 92 -13.24 -30.90 14.18
C ARG A 92 -13.58 -29.50 14.70
N PHE A 93 -14.57 -29.37 15.59
CA PHE A 93 -14.93 -28.07 16.17
C PHE A 93 -14.01 -27.69 17.33
N TYR A 94 -13.25 -26.61 17.17
CA TYR A 94 -12.26 -26.18 18.17
C TYR A 94 -12.85 -25.28 19.27
N GLN A 95 -14.02 -24.67 19.04
CA GLN A 95 -14.67 -23.73 19.97
C GLN A 95 -16.14 -24.08 20.23
N LEU A 96 -16.49 -25.36 20.21
CA LEU A 96 -17.87 -25.81 20.43
C LEU A 96 -18.34 -25.47 21.85
N GLU A 97 -19.36 -24.60 21.95
CA GLU A 97 -19.95 -24.14 23.21
C GLU A 97 -21.34 -24.72 23.45
N SER A 98 -22.11 -24.96 22.37
CA SER A 98 -23.34 -25.73 22.49
C SER A 98 -23.63 -26.66 21.31
N VAL A 99 -24.38 -27.72 21.61
CA VAL A 99 -24.91 -28.66 20.63
C VAL A 99 -26.39 -28.90 20.89
N ALA A 100 -27.22 -28.70 19.87
CA ALA A 100 -28.61 -29.11 19.88
C ALA A 100 -28.75 -30.43 19.13
N PHE A 101 -29.48 -31.41 19.69
CA PHE A 101 -29.79 -32.66 19.02
C PHE A 101 -31.29 -32.74 18.71
N SER A 102 -31.61 -33.03 17.45
CA SER A 102 -32.98 -33.27 16.99
C SER A 102 -33.06 -34.64 16.31
N CYS A 103 -33.90 -35.51 16.84
CA CYS A 103 -34.08 -36.88 16.37
C CYS A 103 -35.46 -37.03 15.72
N GLU A 104 -35.57 -36.88 14.41
CA GLU A 104 -36.88 -36.89 13.74
C GLU A 104 -37.45 -38.30 13.52
N LYS A 105 -36.57 -39.29 13.29
CA LYS A 105 -36.98 -40.66 12.86
C LYS A 105 -36.61 -41.76 13.86
N ILE A 106 -36.02 -41.39 15.00
CA ILE A 106 -35.50 -42.34 15.99
C ILE A 106 -36.16 -42.09 17.32
N THR A 107 -36.78 -43.11 17.90
CA THR A 107 -37.22 -43.05 19.29
C THR A 107 -35.99 -43.03 20.20
N LEU A 108 -35.78 -41.91 20.88
CA LEU A 108 -34.64 -41.74 21.77
C LEU A 108 -34.75 -42.70 22.98
N ARG A 109 -33.63 -43.30 23.35
CA ARG A 109 -33.47 -44.14 24.56
C ARG A 109 -32.16 -43.77 25.25
N ALA A 110 -32.02 -44.09 26.53
CA ALA A 110 -30.80 -43.80 27.31
C ALA A 110 -29.51 -44.30 26.63
N GLY A 111 -29.56 -45.48 25.98
CA GLY A 111 -28.42 -46.03 25.22
C GLY A 111 -28.01 -45.19 24.00
N ILE A 112 -28.97 -44.57 23.32
CA ILE A 112 -28.73 -43.67 22.17
C ILE A 112 -28.19 -42.33 22.66
N ALA A 113 -28.81 -41.73 23.68
CA ALA A 113 -28.34 -40.51 24.32
C ALA A 113 -26.89 -40.64 24.80
N LYS A 114 -26.54 -41.78 25.41
CA LYS A 114 -25.16 -42.09 25.82
C LYS A 114 -24.18 -42.10 24.65
N ARG A 115 -24.55 -42.69 23.51
CA ARG A 115 -23.71 -42.73 22.30
C ARG A 115 -23.54 -41.33 21.68
N LEU A 116 -24.59 -40.52 21.64
CA LEU A 116 -24.51 -39.13 21.19
C LEU A 116 -23.59 -38.29 22.06
N LEU A 117 -23.73 -38.39 23.39
CA LEU A 117 -22.83 -37.73 24.32
C LEU A 117 -21.37 -38.18 24.14
N GLN A 118 -21.13 -39.45 23.83
CA GLN A 118 -19.78 -39.97 23.54
C GLN A 118 -19.16 -39.38 22.26
N CYS A 119 -19.96 -38.90 21.31
CA CYS A 119 -19.48 -38.25 20.10
C CYS A 119 -18.94 -36.82 20.35
N LEU A 120 -19.33 -36.18 21.46
CA LEU A 120 -18.88 -34.83 21.81
C LEU A 120 -17.38 -34.80 22.13
N PRO A 121 -16.62 -33.84 21.58
CA PRO A 121 -15.18 -33.73 21.79
C PRO A 121 -14.85 -33.48 23.27
N MET A 122 -13.83 -34.18 23.78
CA MET A 122 -13.36 -34.08 25.17
C MET A 122 -11.99 -33.40 25.21
N LYS A 123 -11.84 -32.22 24.58
CA LYS A 123 -10.57 -31.49 24.72
C LYS A 123 -10.58 -30.71 26.05
N ARG A 124 -9.42 -30.62 26.70
CA ARG A 124 -9.24 -30.06 28.06
C ARG A 124 -9.61 -28.57 28.19
N GLN A 125 -9.81 -27.86 27.08
CA GLN A 125 -9.95 -26.40 27.02
C GLN A 125 -11.40 -25.89 26.93
N TYR A 126 -12.41 -26.75 26.77
CA TYR A 126 -13.80 -26.27 26.72
C TYR A 126 -14.29 -25.93 28.14
N HIS A 127 -14.71 -24.67 28.31
CA HIS A 127 -15.67 -24.31 29.34
C HIS A 127 -16.99 -25.08 29.12
N LYS A 128 -17.82 -25.19 30.17
CA LYS A 128 -19.01 -26.06 30.26
C LYS A 128 -19.79 -26.11 28.92
N LEU A 129 -19.85 -27.28 28.28
CA LEU A 129 -20.58 -27.48 27.03
C LEU A 129 -22.09 -27.55 27.33
N VAL A 130 -22.91 -26.77 26.62
CA VAL A 130 -24.36 -26.81 26.77
C VAL A 130 -24.97 -27.73 25.72
N VAL A 131 -25.76 -28.71 26.15
CA VAL A 131 -26.51 -29.59 25.26
C VAL A 131 -27.98 -29.22 25.32
N TYR A 132 -28.54 -28.85 24.17
CA TYR A 132 -29.96 -28.55 24.00
C TYR A 132 -30.68 -29.78 23.46
N VAL A 133 -31.79 -30.14 24.09
CA VAL A 133 -32.62 -31.28 23.71
C VAL A 133 -34.10 -30.90 23.82
N GLN A 134 -34.97 -31.60 23.09
CA GLN A 134 -36.41 -31.46 23.28
C GLN A 134 -36.80 -31.86 24.71
N GLN A 135 -37.84 -31.22 25.27
CA GLN A 135 -38.24 -31.45 26.66
C GLN A 135 -38.53 -32.94 26.95
N GLY A 136 -39.18 -33.64 26.02
CA GLY A 136 -39.49 -35.08 26.13
C GLY A 136 -38.25 -35.99 26.21
N ASP A 137 -37.11 -35.52 25.69
CA ASP A 137 -35.87 -36.29 25.60
C ASP A 137 -34.92 -36.06 26.79
N ARG A 138 -35.19 -35.05 27.62
CA ARG A 138 -34.32 -34.59 28.70
C ARG A 138 -33.99 -35.68 29.72
N SER A 139 -34.97 -36.55 30.03
CA SER A 139 -34.80 -37.64 31.01
C SER A 139 -33.72 -38.64 30.58
N TYR A 140 -33.71 -39.03 29.29
CA TYR A 140 -32.74 -39.97 28.73
C TYR A 140 -31.32 -39.39 28.70
N PHE A 141 -31.17 -38.10 28.38
CA PHE A 141 -29.86 -37.43 28.42
C PHE A 141 -29.36 -37.23 29.85
N LYS A 142 -30.25 -36.92 30.80
CA LYS A 142 -29.90 -36.81 32.22
C LYS A 142 -29.40 -38.15 32.79
N GLU A 143 -30.08 -39.24 32.46
CA GLU A 143 -29.64 -40.60 32.79
C GLU A 143 -28.30 -40.96 32.11
N ALA A 144 -28.14 -40.61 30.83
CA ALA A 144 -26.89 -40.86 30.12
C ALA A 144 -25.70 -40.07 30.70
N ILE A 145 -25.92 -38.83 31.13
CA ILE A 145 -24.91 -37.99 31.79
C ILE A 145 -24.50 -38.61 33.12
N SER A 146 -25.44 -39.04 33.97
CA SER A 146 -25.12 -39.63 35.28
C SER A 146 -24.27 -40.90 35.18
N HIS A 147 -24.42 -41.66 34.08
CA HIS A 147 -23.64 -42.86 33.78
C HIS A 147 -22.36 -42.60 32.98
N SER A 148 -22.09 -41.35 32.60
CA SER A 148 -20.89 -40.97 31.84
C SER A 148 -19.99 -40.09 32.72
N CYS A 149 -18.68 -40.33 32.74
CA CYS A 149 -17.73 -39.52 33.53
C CYS A 149 -17.54 -38.08 33.00
N LYS A 150 -18.54 -37.51 32.31
CA LYS A 150 -18.51 -36.20 31.64
C LYS A 150 -19.16 -35.12 32.53
N ASN A 151 -18.52 -34.78 33.66
CA ASN A 151 -19.01 -33.77 34.63
C ASN A 151 -19.01 -32.31 34.13
N ARG A 152 -18.91 -32.07 32.81
CA ARG A 152 -18.77 -30.73 32.22
C ARG A 152 -19.83 -30.40 31.15
N VAL A 153 -20.90 -31.22 31.08
CA VAL A 153 -22.03 -30.98 30.17
C VAL A 153 -23.21 -30.42 30.97
N ASN A 154 -23.70 -29.24 30.58
CA ASN A 154 -24.93 -28.65 31.09
C ASN A 154 -26.08 -29.01 30.14
N LEU A 155 -27.18 -29.53 30.65
CA LEU A 155 -28.35 -29.87 29.84
C LEU A 155 -29.41 -28.76 29.95
N ARG A 156 -29.92 -28.28 28.81
CA ARG A 156 -31.05 -27.35 28.72
C ARG A 156 -32.12 -27.91 27.80
N SER A 157 -33.40 -27.65 28.08
CA SER A 157 -34.47 -27.95 27.13
C SER A 157 -34.68 -26.78 26.17
N ILE A 158 -35.04 -27.09 24.93
CA ILE A 158 -35.29 -26.09 23.88
C ILE A 158 -36.55 -25.24 24.19
N ASP A 159 -37.48 -25.80 24.96
CA ASP A 159 -38.81 -25.20 25.21
C ASP A 159 -38.92 -24.45 26.56
N GLU A 160 -37.82 -24.17 27.27
CA GLU A 160 -37.86 -23.60 28.65
C GLU A 160 -37.75 -22.06 28.76
N ASP A 161 -37.59 -21.31 27.66
CA ASP A 161 -37.20 -19.89 27.73
C ASP A 161 -38.20 -18.91 27.08
N GLU A 162 -39.48 -18.89 27.49
CA GLU A 162 -40.35 -17.71 27.17
C GLU A 162 -41.15 -17.10 28.35
N ASP A 163 -41.46 -17.80 29.45
CA ASP A 163 -42.51 -17.29 30.35
C ASP A 163 -42.12 -16.95 31.82
N ASN A 164 -40.83 -16.97 32.23
CA ASN A 164 -40.51 -16.73 33.65
C ASN A 164 -39.29 -15.84 33.97
N GLU A 165 -38.65 -15.20 32.99
CA GLU A 165 -37.59 -14.21 33.24
C GLU A 165 -38.06 -12.74 33.08
N GLU A 166 -39.33 -12.48 32.78
CA GLU A 166 -39.82 -11.10 32.56
C GLU A 166 -40.07 -10.28 33.85
N VAL A 167 -40.22 -10.90 35.03
CA VAL A 167 -40.67 -10.17 36.23
C VAL A 167 -39.52 -9.64 37.12
N GLU A 168 -38.30 -10.20 37.03
CA GLU A 168 -37.14 -9.68 37.79
C GLU A 168 -36.19 -8.79 36.96
N GLU A 169 -36.26 -8.82 35.63
CA GLU A 169 -35.36 -8.04 34.77
C GLU A 169 -35.80 -6.59 34.54
N GLU A 170 -37.06 -6.26 34.85
CA GLU A 170 -37.56 -4.88 34.72
C GLU A 170 -37.10 -3.94 35.87
N ALA A 171 -36.70 -4.52 37.01
CA ALA A 171 -36.06 -3.78 38.11
C ALA A 171 -34.56 -3.53 37.89
N ARG A 172 -33.92 -4.30 37.00
CA ARG A 172 -32.57 -4.03 36.49
C ARG A 172 -32.70 -3.43 35.10
N ARG A 173 -33.18 -2.18 35.04
CA ARG A 173 -32.91 -1.31 33.89
C ARG A 173 -31.39 -1.24 33.71
N ARG A 174 -30.87 -2.16 32.89
CA ARG A 174 -29.53 -2.11 32.33
C ARG A 174 -29.45 -0.73 31.69
N MET A 175 -28.63 0.15 32.28
CA MET A 175 -28.11 1.28 31.52
C MET A 175 -27.63 0.65 30.21
N ARG A 176 -28.29 0.99 29.10
CA ARG A 176 -27.85 0.57 27.78
C ARG A 176 -26.39 0.97 27.72
N THR A 177 -25.48 0.00 27.73
CA THR A 177 -24.10 0.25 27.35
C THR A 177 -24.21 0.91 25.98
N PRO A 178 -23.69 2.14 25.81
CA PRO A 178 -23.76 2.81 24.52
C PRO A 178 -23.26 1.82 23.47
N SER A 179 -24.06 1.64 22.40
CA SER A 179 -23.63 0.79 21.29
C SER A 179 -22.23 1.26 20.86
N PRO A 180 -21.24 0.36 20.67
CA PRO A 180 -19.90 0.73 20.21
C PRO A 180 -19.96 1.62 18.95
N VAL A 181 -20.94 1.35 18.08
CA VAL A 181 -21.25 2.15 16.89
C VAL A 181 -21.58 3.61 17.21
N ARG A 182 -22.22 3.91 18.34
CA ARG A 182 -22.53 5.29 18.76
C ARG A 182 -21.29 6.04 19.25
N GLU A 183 -20.37 5.36 19.93
CA GLU A 183 -19.10 5.94 20.36
C GLU A 183 -18.19 6.18 19.15
N ASP A 184 -18.09 5.21 18.24
CA ASP A 184 -17.38 5.36 16.96
C ASP A 184 -17.97 6.48 16.09
N VAL A 185 -19.31 6.60 16.02
CA VAL A 185 -19.98 7.68 15.29
C VAL A 185 -19.76 9.03 15.97
N ALA A 186 -19.72 9.10 17.31
CA ALA A 186 -19.41 10.33 18.02
C ALA A 186 -17.95 10.76 17.79
N GLU A 187 -17.01 9.81 17.83
CA GLU A 187 -15.60 10.05 17.52
C GLU A 187 -15.41 10.48 16.06
N LEU A 188 -16.07 9.81 15.11
CA LEU A 188 -16.05 10.18 13.69
C LEU A 188 -16.68 11.56 13.46
N ARG A 189 -17.77 11.90 14.17
CA ARG A 189 -18.36 13.25 14.11
C ARG A 189 -17.40 14.31 14.67
N GLY A 190 -16.71 14.01 15.78
CA GLY A 190 -15.67 14.86 16.34
C GLY A 190 -14.54 15.09 15.32
N LYS A 191 -13.99 14.01 14.75
CA LYS A 191 -12.98 14.07 13.68
C LYS A 191 -13.46 14.85 12.47
N ILE A 192 -14.70 14.65 12.01
CA ILE A 192 -15.29 15.42 10.91
C ILE A 192 -15.39 16.91 11.27
N GLN A 193 -15.77 17.23 12.51
CA GLN A 193 -15.88 18.61 12.97
C GLN A 193 -14.49 19.27 13.06
N ASP A 194 -13.47 18.57 13.55
CA ASP A 194 -12.09 19.03 13.60
C ASP A 194 -11.54 19.26 12.18
N ILE A 195 -11.76 18.31 11.27
CA ILE A 195 -11.45 18.44 9.83
C ILE A 195 -12.15 19.69 9.27
N LYS A 196 -13.45 19.86 9.50
CA LYS A 196 -14.21 21.01 9.02
C LYS A 196 -13.71 22.33 9.61
N SER A 197 -13.32 22.36 10.88
CA SER A 197 -12.76 23.54 11.54
C SER A 197 -11.42 23.91 10.90
N THR A 198 -10.50 22.95 10.81
CA THR A 198 -9.17 23.13 10.22
C THR A 198 -9.27 23.56 8.76
N PHE A 199 -10.01 22.84 7.92
CA PHE A 199 -10.12 23.15 6.49
C PHE A 199 -11.06 24.32 6.18
N GLY A 200 -12.07 24.58 7.01
CA GLY A 200 -12.97 25.72 6.87
C GLY A 200 -12.28 27.05 7.16
N ALA A 201 -11.40 27.08 8.18
CA ALA A 201 -10.52 28.22 8.44
C ALA A 201 -9.53 28.44 7.28
N ILE A 202 -8.98 27.37 6.70
CA ILE A 202 -8.07 27.46 5.56
C ILE A 202 -8.78 27.93 4.28
N GLY A 203 -10.03 27.53 4.07
CA GLY A 203 -10.80 27.84 2.85
C GLY A 203 -11.34 29.28 2.76
N THR A 204 -11.43 30.01 3.89
CA THR A 204 -12.01 31.36 3.91
C THR A 204 -11.01 32.47 3.57
N HIS A 205 -9.70 32.22 3.67
CA HIS A 205 -8.67 33.18 3.31
C HIS A 205 -7.51 32.54 2.52
N SER A 206 -7.30 32.94 1.27
CA SER A 206 -6.19 32.43 0.44
C SER A 206 -4.80 32.59 1.09
N LYS A 207 -4.63 33.63 1.93
CA LYS A 207 -3.39 33.87 2.69
C LYS A 207 -3.20 32.96 3.90
N SER A 208 -4.27 32.36 4.44
CA SER A 208 -4.15 31.37 5.53
C SER A 208 -3.79 29.97 5.03
N ILE A 209 -3.52 29.80 3.74
CA ILE A 209 -3.02 28.53 3.19
C ILE A 209 -1.50 28.42 3.38
N ILE A 210 -0.79 29.55 3.48
CA ILE A 210 0.68 29.57 3.52
C ILE A 210 1.19 29.17 4.90
N PRO A 211 1.89 28.02 5.04
CA PRO A 211 2.49 27.60 6.30
C PRO A 211 3.45 28.64 6.85
N THR A 212 3.57 28.71 8.19
CA THR A 212 4.39 29.74 8.85
C THR A 212 5.83 29.75 8.35
N ALA A 213 6.43 28.58 8.17
CA ALA A 213 7.79 28.43 7.66
C ALA A 213 8.00 28.95 6.21
N LEU A 214 6.95 29.04 5.40
CA LEU A 214 7.02 29.45 4.00
C LEU A 214 6.64 30.92 3.77
N LYS A 215 6.19 31.64 4.80
CA LYS A 215 5.71 33.04 4.67
C LYS A 215 6.73 33.96 3.97
N ASN A 216 8.02 33.79 4.26
CA ASN A 216 9.08 34.60 3.65
C ASN A 216 9.33 34.23 2.18
N ILE A 217 9.13 32.97 1.80
CA ILE A 217 9.36 32.45 0.44
C ILE A 217 8.15 32.74 -0.47
N LEU A 218 6.95 32.79 0.12
CA LEU A 218 5.67 32.82 -0.60
C LEU A 218 4.85 34.09 -0.34
N GLN A 219 5.41 35.15 0.24
CA GLN A 219 4.67 36.34 0.69
C GLN A 219 3.73 36.97 -0.35
N LYS A 220 4.08 36.86 -1.65
CA LYS A 220 3.32 37.43 -2.77
C LYS A 220 2.44 36.43 -3.51
N HIS A 221 2.42 35.17 -3.09
CA HIS A 221 1.67 34.12 -3.77
C HIS A 221 0.27 34.01 -3.18
N GLU A 222 -0.70 33.78 -4.06
CA GLU A 222 -2.07 33.49 -3.68
C GLU A 222 -2.44 32.10 -4.18
N PHE A 223 -3.15 31.35 -3.34
CA PHE A 223 -3.50 29.96 -3.57
C PHE A 223 -5.01 29.80 -3.60
N ALA A 224 -5.48 28.85 -4.40
CA ALA A 224 -6.86 28.39 -4.44
C ALA A 224 -6.92 26.86 -4.44
N ASP A 225 -8.11 26.32 -4.20
CA ASP A 225 -8.31 24.88 -4.27
C ASP A 225 -8.02 24.38 -5.70
N ALA A 226 -7.25 23.30 -5.81
CA ALA A 226 -6.94 22.70 -7.10
C ALA A 226 -8.19 22.24 -7.85
N GLU A 227 -9.23 21.81 -7.15
CA GLU A 227 -10.51 21.44 -7.76
C GLU A 227 -11.14 22.60 -8.53
N GLU A 228 -11.19 23.79 -7.92
CA GLU A 228 -11.84 24.97 -8.51
C GLU A 228 -11.12 25.42 -9.79
N ILE A 229 -9.80 25.35 -9.79
CA ILE A 229 -8.97 25.82 -10.91
C ILE A 229 -8.85 24.79 -12.04
N LEU A 230 -8.80 23.49 -11.72
CA LEU A 230 -8.47 22.44 -12.70
C LEU A 230 -9.68 21.73 -13.30
N ASN A 231 -10.91 22.08 -12.90
CA ASN A 231 -12.12 21.36 -13.32
C ASN A 231 -12.36 21.35 -14.85
N ILE A 232 -11.73 22.27 -15.58
CA ILE A 232 -11.86 22.40 -17.04
C ILE A 232 -11.02 21.39 -17.84
N ALA A 233 -10.13 20.63 -17.19
CA ALA A 233 -9.19 19.77 -17.90
C ALA A 233 -9.86 18.45 -18.35
N GLU A 234 -9.91 18.24 -19.67
CA GLU A 234 -10.39 16.99 -20.28
C GLU A 234 -9.34 15.88 -20.22
N THR A 235 -9.80 14.62 -20.22
CA THR A 235 -8.91 13.46 -20.26
C THR A 235 -8.29 13.32 -21.66
N PRO A 236 -6.95 13.28 -21.79
CA PRO A 236 -6.31 13.21 -23.10
C PRO A 236 -6.53 11.85 -23.77
N LYS A 237 -6.69 11.89 -25.09
CA LYS A 237 -6.89 10.73 -25.97
C LYS A 237 -5.67 10.44 -26.84
N SER A 238 -4.77 11.42 -26.99
CA SER A 238 -3.56 11.32 -27.80
C SER A 238 -2.32 11.74 -27.01
N LYS A 239 -1.13 11.42 -27.52
CA LYS A 239 0.14 11.84 -26.90
C LYS A 239 0.27 13.37 -26.87
N ALA A 240 -0.16 14.07 -27.93
CA ALA A 240 -0.11 15.53 -27.99
C ALA A 240 -1.04 16.18 -26.96
N GLU A 241 -2.26 15.64 -26.79
CA GLU A 241 -3.17 16.07 -25.73
C GLU A 241 -2.59 15.76 -24.34
N ALA A 242 -1.93 14.61 -24.17
CA ALA A 242 -1.27 14.28 -22.91
C ALA A 242 -0.12 15.24 -22.59
N ASP A 243 0.70 15.64 -23.58
CA ASP A 243 1.74 16.66 -23.41
C ASP A 243 1.15 18.00 -22.97
N ALA A 244 0.05 18.43 -23.61
CA ALA A 244 -0.64 19.67 -23.29
C ALA A 244 -1.25 19.62 -21.88
N PHE A 245 -1.87 18.48 -21.51
CA PHE A 245 -2.39 18.24 -20.17
C PHE A 245 -1.29 18.32 -19.12
N VAL A 246 -0.15 17.66 -19.35
CA VAL A 246 0.98 17.68 -18.42
C VAL A 246 1.55 19.08 -18.27
N ALA A 247 1.67 19.84 -19.36
CA ALA A 247 2.12 21.23 -19.30
C ALA A 247 1.16 22.13 -18.50
N LEU A 248 -0.15 22.00 -18.75
CA LEU A 248 -1.17 22.80 -18.09
C LEU A 248 -1.36 22.40 -16.62
N VAL A 249 -1.71 21.14 -16.38
CA VAL A 249 -2.10 20.62 -15.06
C VAL A 249 -0.87 20.32 -14.21
N GLY A 250 0.12 19.64 -14.77
CA GLY A 250 1.38 19.39 -14.06
C GLY A 250 2.09 20.68 -13.70
N GLY A 251 2.03 21.70 -14.57
CA GLY A 251 2.56 23.03 -14.30
C GLY A 251 1.88 23.72 -13.11
N ARG A 252 0.58 23.48 -12.91
CA ARG A 252 -0.17 24.00 -11.74
C ARG A 252 0.14 23.28 -10.44
N PHE A 253 0.58 22.01 -10.49
CA PHE A 253 1.03 21.29 -9.30
C PHE A 253 2.45 21.69 -8.88
N VAL A 254 3.24 22.27 -9.77
CA VAL A 254 4.52 22.88 -9.40
C VAL A 254 4.27 24.14 -8.59
N GLU A 255 4.91 24.20 -7.43
CA GLU A 255 4.68 25.20 -6.37
C GLU A 255 3.28 25.18 -5.76
N SER A 256 2.61 24.03 -5.80
CA SER A 256 1.39 23.80 -5.03
C SER A 256 1.69 23.41 -3.58
N ILE A 257 0.73 23.62 -2.69
CA ILE A 257 0.79 23.19 -1.28
C ILE A 257 -0.23 22.08 -1.08
N ALA A 258 0.24 20.89 -0.72
CA ALA A 258 -0.61 19.85 -0.15
C ALA A 258 -0.66 20.00 1.37
N MET A 259 -1.85 20.08 1.95
CA MET A 259 -2.06 20.20 3.40
C MET A 259 -2.89 19.04 3.90
N SER A 260 -2.45 18.41 4.98
CA SER A 260 -3.16 17.31 5.61
C SER A 260 -4.06 17.79 6.74
N SER A 261 -5.01 16.95 7.15
CA SER A 261 -5.95 17.31 8.21
C SER A 261 -5.27 17.46 9.58
N ASN A 262 -4.13 16.78 9.79
CA ASN A 262 -3.34 16.89 11.01
C ASN A 262 -2.33 18.05 11.03
N GLY A 263 -2.36 18.94 10.02
CA GLY A 263 -1.47 20.10 9.94
C GLY A 263 -0.11 19.83 9.29
N SER A 264 0.17 18.63 8.81
CA SER A 264 1.34 18.40 7.94
C SER A 264 1.14 19.08 6.60
N TRP A 265 2.23 19.56 6.00
CA TRP A 265 2.17 20.17 4.66
C TRP A 265 3.36 19.76 3.80
N ALA A 266 3.16 19.80 2.48
CA ALA A 266 4.17 19.62 1.47
C ALA A 266 4.04 20.70 0.39
N PHE A 267 5.05 21.56 0.29
CA PHE A 267 5.20 22.52 -0.79
C PHE A 267 5.98 21.89 -1.93
N ILE A 268 5.28 21.57 -3.00
CA ILE A 268 5.75 20.74 -4.10
C ILE A 268 6.53 21.60 -5.08
N THR A 269 7.80 21.29 -5.33
CA THR A 269 8.64 22.08 -6.25
C THR A 269 8.90 21.35 -7.56
N GLN A 270 8.73 20.02 -7.59
CA GLN A 270 8.91 19.20 -8.79
C GLN A 270 7.92 18.04 -8.80
N VAL A 271 7.34 17.78 -9.97
CA VAL A 271 6.44 16.64 -10.21
C VAL A 271 6.83 15.91 -11.48
N GLU A 272 6.64 14.60 -11.48
CA GLU A 272 6.80 13.76 -12.64
C GLU A 272 5.46 13.12 -12.99
N ALA A 273 4.96 13.33 -14.21
CA ALA A 273 3.65 12.86 -14.62
C ALA A 273 3.72 11.46 -15.26
N TYR A 274 2.68 10.65 -15.08
CA TYR A 274 2.46 9.32 -15.64
C TYR A 274 1.01 9.13 -16.07
N LEU A 275 0.77 8.70 -17.30
CA LEU A 275 -0.57 8.47 -17.85
C LEU A 275 -0.98 7.01 -17.67
N ARG A 276 -1.97 6.78 -16.80
CA ARG A 276 -2.48 5.47 -16.44
C ARG A 276 -3.52 4.97 -17.46
N GLY A 277 -3.56 3.64 -17.65
CA GLY A 277 -4.58 2.98 -18.48
C GLY A 277 -4.44 3.18 -19.99
N ARG A 278 -3.32 3.74 -20.46
CA ARG A 278 -3.03 4.03 -21.88
C ARG A 278 -1.59 3.63 -22.23
N LYS A 279 -1.28 2.33 -22.16
CA LYS A 279 0.08 1.79 -22.35
C LYS A 279 0.65 2.12 -23.74
N GLU A 280 -0.22 2.26 -24.74
CA GLU A 280 0.09 2.68 -26.10
C GLU A 280 0.55 4.13 -26.22
N ILE A 281 0.33 4.95 -25.19
CA ILE A 281 0.89 6.31 -25.06
C ILE A 281 2.05 6.28 -24.06
N ASP A 282 1.81 5.76 -22.86
CA ASP A 282 2.77 5.74 -21.76
C ASP A 282 2.96 4.33 -21.19
N ASP A 283 4.03 3.68 -21.63
CA ASP A 283 4.43 2.34 -21.17
C ASP A 283 5.18 2.38 -19.82
N CYS A 284 5.48 3.57 -19.29
CA CYS A 284 6.16 3.77 -18.00
C CYS A 284 5.20 3.74 -16.80
N ALA A 285 3.93 4.11 -16.99
CA ALA A 285 2.94 4.17 -15.92
C ALA A 285 2.70 2.81 -15.25
N ASN A 286 2.47 2.83 -13.94
CA ASN A 286 2.15 1.62 -13.19
C ASN A 286 0.66 1.28 -13.31
N ASN A 287 0.36 0.08 -13.78
CA ASN A 287 -1.02 -0.40 -13.99
C ASN A 287 -1.59 -1.14 -12.77
N THR A 288 -0.83 -1.34 -11.69
CA THR A 288 -1.30 -2.06 -10.48
C THR A 288 -1.88 -1.14 -9.41
N ILE A 289 -2.08 0.14 -9.73
CA ILE A 289 -2.57 1.14 -8.78
C ILE A 289 -4.08 0.95 -8.59
N THR A 290 -4.49 0.78 -7.33
CA THR A 290 -5.89 0.55 -6.92
C THR A 290 -6.70 1.83 -6.80
N ILE A 291 -6.05 3.00 -6.68
CA ILE A 291 -6.73 4.28 -6.70
C ILE A 291 -7.31 4.48 -8.09
N GLU A 292 -8.62 4.71 -8.17
CA GLU A 292 -9.34 4.96 -9.41
C GLU A 292 -8.88 6.26 -10.11
N HIS A 293 -9.60 6.72 -11.13
CA HIS A 293 -9.34 7.97 -11.83
C HIS A 293 -10.13 9.12 -11.18
N PRO A 294 -9.64 9.76 -10.10
CA PRO A 294 -10.44 10.72 -9.37
C PRO A 294 -10.73 11.94 -10.24
N SER A 295 -11.97 12.43 -10.15
CA SER A 295 -12.39 13.65 -10.83
C SER A 295 -11.75 14.91 -10.26
N LYS A 296 -11.28 14.84 -9.01
CA LYS A 296 -10.63 15.92 -8.23
C LYS A 296 -9.18 15.53 -7.89
N PRO A 297 -8.24 16.47 -7.80
CA PRO A 297 -6.87 16.15 -7.41
C PRO A 297 -6.82 15.53 -6.01
N LYS A 298 -6.17 14.37 -5.89
CA LYS A 298 -6.02 13.64 -4.62
C LYS A 298 -4.54 13.45 -4.31
N PHE A 299 -4.06 14.12 -3.27
CA PHE A 299 -2.70 13.88 -2.76
C PHE A 299 -2.70 12.66 -1.83
N VAL A 300 -1.74 11.77 -2.02
CA VAL A 300 -1.59 10.52 -1.25
C VAL A 300 -0.12 10.27 -0.98
N VAL A 301 0.18 9.82 0.25
CA VAL A 301 1.48 9.24 0.60
C VAL A 301 1.33 7.73 0.65
N GLU A 302 2.02 7.02 -0.23
CA GLU A 302 1.89 5.57 -0.40
C GLU A 302 3.17 4.83 0.02
N HIS A 303 3.00 3.69 0.68
CA HIS A 303 4.10 2.74 0.83
C HIS A 303 4.37 2.02 -0.49
N LYS A 304 5.65 2.03 -0.89
CA LYS A 304 6.17 1.19 -1.96
C LYS A 304 7.14 0.17 -1.41
N ARG A 305 7.13 -0.99 -2.06
CA ARG A 305 8.04 -2.09 -1.78
C ARG A 305 8.51 -2.69 -3.09
N GLU A 306 9.82 -2.83 -3.20
CA GLU A 306 10.46 -3.58 -4.28
C GLU A 306 11.54 -4.46 -3.65
N TYR A 307 11.36 -5.78 -3.74
CA TYR A 307 12.16 -6.77 -3.04
C TYR A 307 12.21 -6.53 -1.51
N GLN A 308 13.39 -6.21 -0.98
CA GLN A 308 13.65 -5.92 0.44
C GLN A 308 13.61 -4.42 0.75
N ASN A 309 13.54 -3.56 -0.26
CA ASN A 309 13.51 -2.11 -0.06
C ASN A 309 12.08 -1.62 0.10
N GLN A 310 11.87 -0.75 1.09
CA GLN A 310 10.61 -0.07 1.32
C GLN A 310 10.85 1.43 1.33
N TRP A 311 9.92 2.20 0.78
CA TRP A 311 9.95 3.65 0.79
C TRP A 311 8.55 4.25 0.73
N LEU A 312 8.46 5.55 0.98
CA LEU A 312 7.23 6.32 0.80
C LEU A 312 7.31 7.16 -0.47
N GLU A 313 6.24 7.20 -1.25
CA GLU A 313 6.08 8.10 -2.39
C GLU A 313 4.92 9.05 -2.12
N ALA A 314 5.13 10.34 -2.40
CA ALA A 314 4.05 11.33 -2.42
C ALA A 314 3.55 11.51 -3.85
N LYS A 315 2.23 11.45 -4.06
CA LYS A 315 1.61 11.46 -5.38
C LYS A 315 0.38 12.34 -5.39
N ILE A 316 0.12 12.99 -6.52
CA ILE A 316 -1.17 13.59 -6.83
C ILE A 316 -1.82 12.75 -7.94
N TYR A 317 -2.98 12.20 -7.65
CA TYR A 317 -3.82 11.53 -8.65
C TYR A 317 -4.86 12.51 -9.17
N PHE A 318 -4.97 12.65 -10.48
CA PHE A 318 -5.99 13.48 -11.11
C PHE A 318 -6.34 12.93 -12.48
N LYS A 319 -7.62 12.62 -12.70
CA LYS A 319 -8.10 11.92 -13.90
C LYS A 319 -7.25 10.66 -14.15
N ASN A 320 -6.75 10.52 -15.37
CA ASN A 320 -5.91 9.39 -15.78
C ASN A 320 -4.43 9.57 -15.40
N PHE A 321 -4.05 10.70 -14.79
CA PHE A 321 -2.66 10.93 -14.43
C PHE A 321 -2.34 10.61 -12.98
N GLU A 322 -1.12 10.17 -12.80
CA GLU A 322 -0.38 10.14 -11.54
C GLU A 322 0.77 11.14 -11.66
N PHE A 323 0.87 12.07 -10.71
CA PHE A 323 1.98 13.01 -10.59
C PHE A 323 2.80 12.64 -9.36
N LEU A 324 3.95 12.00 -9.57
CA LEU A 324 4.91 11.69 -8.52
C LEU A 324 5.61 12.98 -8.08
N VAL A 325 5.51 13.32 -6.79
CA VAL A 325 6.26 14.44 -6.22
C VAL A 325 7.72 14.02 -6.07
N THR A 326 8.59 14.66 -6.85
CA THR A 326 10.03 14.34 -6.87
C THR A 326 10.88 15.35 -6.10
N ALA A 327 10.27 16.45 -5.68
CA ALA A 327 10.87 17.40 -4.76
C ALA A 327 9.81 18.21 -4.03
N CYS A 328 10.04 18.42 -2.73
CA CYS A 328 9.19 19.27 -1.92
C CYS A 328 9.94 19.82 -0.71
N LEU A 329 9.39 20.88 -0.14
CA LEU A 329 9.63 21.28 1.24
C LEU A 329 8.46 20.73 2.07
N CYS A 330 8.69 20.23 3.27
CA CYS A 330 7.63 19.68 4.10
C CYS A 330 7.85 19.97 5.59
N GLY A 331 6.77 20.11 6.33
CA GLY A 331 6.81 20.38 7.77
C GLY A 331 5.42 20.32 8.40
N ASN A 332 5.29 20.85 9.60
CA ASN A 332 4.01 21.09 10.26
C ASN A 332 3.62 22.57 10.14
N TYR A 333 2.32 22.87 10.08
CA TYR A 333 1.79 24.20 9.77
C TYR A 333 2.21 25.28 10.77
N ASN A 334 2.28 24.91 12.05
CA ASN A 334 2.64 25.79 13.15
C ASN A 334 4.15 25.89 13.40
N ASP A 335 4.94 25.02 12.76
CA ASP A 335 6.38 25.00 12.95
C ASP A 335 7.06 26.05 12.06
N HIS A 336 8.18 26.58 12.55
CA HIS A 336 9.05 27.47 11.77
C HIS A 336 10.07 26.70 10.93
N ASP A 337 10.31 25.43 11.28
CA ASP A 337 11.26 24.56 10.60
C ASP A 337 10.57 23.71 9.53
N PHE A 338 11.37 23.30 8.55
CA PHE A 338 10.92 22.37 7.52
C PHE A 338 12.10 21.55 6.99
N ASP A 339 11.74 20.41 6.41
CA ASP A 339 12.65 19.52 5.72
C ASP A 339 12.57 19.73 4.21
N ALA A 340 13.71 19.60 3.53
CA ALA A 340 13.79 19.63 2.08
C ALA A 340 14.07 18.24 1.51
N PHE A 341 13.36 17.88 0.45
CA PHE A 341 13.37 16.55 -0.15
C PHE A 341 13.63 16.62 -1.67
N LEU A 342 14.49 15.71 -2.18
CA LEU A 342 14.79 15.52 -3.60
C LEU A 342 14.91 14.01 -3.93
N GLY A 343 14.04 13.50 -4.79
CA GLY A 343 14.03 12.10 -5.27
C GLY A 343 12.61 11.52 -5.29
N ALA A 344 12.48 10.20 -5.44
CA ALA A 344 11.17 9.53 -5.39
C ALA A 344 10.76 9.07 -3.99
N SER A 345 11.71 8.91 -3.06
CA SER A 345 11.48 8.36 -1.71
C SER A 345 11.44 9.44 -0.63
N LEU A 346 10.27 9.78 -0.14
CA LEU A 346 10.01 10.83 0.85
C LEU A 346 10.62 10.55 2.25
N GLY A 347 11.06 9.32 2.52
CA GLY A 347 11.45 8.88 3.86
C GLY A 347 10.23 8.80 4.79
N ASN A 348 10.39 9.14 6.08
CA ASN A 348 9.33 9.10 7.10
C ASN A 348 8.79 10.50 7.44
N ARG A 349 8.77 11.43 6.48
CA ARG A 349 8.58 12.86 6.73
C ARG A 349 7.13 13.35 6.71
N LEU A 350 6.23 12.61 6.08
CA LEU A 350 4.81 12.95 6.02
C LEU A 350 3.97 11.82 6.60
N ALA A 351 2.81 12.19 7.15
CA ALA A 351 1.85 11.25 7.69
C ALA A 351 1.23 10.37 6.59
N LEU A 352 1.11 9.09 6.91
CA LEU A 352 0.40 8.11 6.08
C LEU A 352 -1.10 8.18 6.32
N ASN A 353 -1.88 7.87 5.29
CA ASN A 353 -3.34 7.70 5.38
C ASN A 353 -4.12 8.90 5.95
N ASP A 354 -3.60 10.12 5.79
CA ASP A 354 -4.33 11.35 6.14
C ASP A 354 -5.20 11.82 4.97
N TYR A 355 -6.20 12.66 5.26
CA TYR A 355 -6.93 13.42 4.26
C TYR A 355 -6.11 14.66 3.86
N TRP A 356 -5.81 14.78 2.57
CA TRP A 356 -5.01 15.87 2.03
C TRP A 356 -5.83 16.74 1.07
N ARG A 357 -5.66 18.05 1.21
CA ARG A 357 -6.15 19.07 0.28
C ARG A 357 -4.98 19.61 -0.54
N VAL A 358 -5.18 19.81 -1.84
CA VAL A 358 -4.16 20.39 -2.73
C VAL A 358 -4.58 21.81 -3.08
N CYS A 359 -3.72 22.77 -2.79
CA CYS A 359 -3.91 24.18 -3.14
C CYS A 359 -2.88 24.59 -4.18
N VAL A 360 -3.33 25.12 -5.32
CA VAL A 360 -2.47 25.53 -6.44
C VAL A 360 -2.33 27.06 -6.48
N PRO A 361 -1.22 27.59 -7.00
CA PRO A 361 -1.06 29.02 -7.17
C PRO A 361 -2.05 29.56 -8.21
N LEU A 362 -2.67 30.71 -7.91
CA LEU A 362 -3.59 31.41 -8.82
C LEU A 362 -2.87 31.86 -10.10
N ALA A 363 -1.69 32.45 -9.95
CA ALA A 363 -0.80 32.74 -11.06
C ALA A 363 -0.06 31.46 -11.50
N SER A 364 0.14 31.29 -12.81
CA SER A 364 0.89 30.13 -13.29
C SER A 364 2.37 30.30 -12.96
N THR A 365 2.97 29.26 -12.40
CA THR A 365 4.40 29.21 -12.09
C THR A 365 5.21 28.86 -13.34
N PRO A 366 6.33 29.55 -13.63
CA PRO A 366 7.27 29.14 -14.66
C PRO A 366 7.89 27.78 -14.33
N VAL A 367 7.90 26.88 -15.32
CA VAL A 367 8.40 25.51 -15.15
C VAL A 367 9.49 25.15 -16.17
N VAL A 368 10.54 24.51 -15.67
CA VAL A 368 11.51 23.79 -16.51
C VAL A 368 10.96 22.39 -16.75
N ARG A 369 10.92 21.98 -18.02
CA ARG A 369 10.54 20.62 -18.42
C ARG A 369 11.79 19.83 -18.74
N GLN A 370 11.87 18.63 -18.20
CA GLN A 370 12.95 17.68 -18.46
C GLN A 370 12.38 16.27 -18.63
N SER A 371 13.22 15.37 -19.11
CA SER A 371 12.91 13.95 -19.14
C SER A 371 12.81 13.38 -17.73
N ARG A 372 11.92 12.39 -17.58
CA ARG A 372 11.59 11.68 -16.35
C ARG A 372 12.80 11.08 -15.61
N LEU A 373 12.70 10.92 -14.28
CA LEU A 373 13.70 10.26 -13.42
C LEU A 373 13.57 8.72 -13.44
N LEU A 374 13.38 8.15 -14.63
CA LEU A 374 13.12 6.72 -14.75
C LEU A 374 14.36 5.87 -14.54
N ARG A 375 14.16 4.66 -14.00
CA ARG A 375 15.19 3.62 -13.87
C ARG A 375 15.24 2.69 -15.08
N ASN A 376 14.20 2.73 -15.91
CA ASN A 376 14.08 1.89 -17.09
C ASN A 376 14.00 2.73 -18.36
N PHE A 377 15.15 2.90 -18.99
CA PHE A 377 15.33 3.66 -20.24
C PHE A 377 15.01 2.83 -21.49
N THR A 378 14.59 1.56 -21.33
CA THR A 378 14.16 0.72 -22.46
C THR A 378 12.72 1.02 -22.89
N LYS A 379 11.96 1.70 -22.03
CA LYS A 379 10.58 2.10 -22.29
C LYS A 379 10.52 3.31 -23.19
N ARG A 380 9.58 3.32 -24.14
CA ARG A 380 9.47 4.39 -25.14
C ARG A 380 9.11 5.73 -24.49
N ALA A 381 8.22 5.73 -23.51
CA ALA A 381 7.80 6.95 -22.80
C ALA A 381 8.84 7.45 -21.78
N SER A 382 10.04 6.86 -21.73
CA SER A 382 11.07 7.28 -20.78
C SER A 382 11.69 8.63 -21.12
N GLY A 383 11.68 9.01 -22.40
CA GLY A 383 12.18 10.29 -22.90
C GLY A 383 11.17 11.42 -22.91
N PHE A 384 9.97 11.22 -22.39
CA PHE A 384 8.97 12.29 -22.37
C PHE A 384 9.39 13.39 -21.39
N ASP A 385 9.28 14.64 -21.83
CA ASP A 385 9.55 15.84 -21.00
C ASP A 385 8.39 16.15 -20.05
N TRP A 386 8.09 15.16 -19.22
CA TRP A 386 6.98 15.14 -18.24
C TRP A 386 7.49 15.24 -16.80
N HIS A 387 8.76 15.60 -16.61
CA HIS A 387 9.30 16.05 -15.34
C HIS A 387 9.29 17.56 -15.28
N LEU A 388 8.39 18.13 -14.49
CA LEU A 388 8.22 19.57 -14.35
C LEU A 388 8.88 20.03 -13.05
N LYS A 389 9.64 21.10 -13.16
CA LYS A 389 10.41 21.68 -12.05
C LYS A 389 10.13 23.15 -11.97
N SER A 390 9.98 23.68 -10.77
CA SER A 390 9.94 25.14 -10.59
C SER A 390 11.22 25.76 -11.13
N GLN A 391 11.07 26.78 -11.98
CA GLN A 391 12.19 27.53 -12.53
C GLN A 391 13.07 28.13 -11.41
N ARG A 392 12.48 28.82 -10.42
CA ARG A 392 13.27 29.45 -9.35
C ARG A 392 14.06 28.45 -8.51
N PHE A 393 13.45 27.30 -8.18
CA PHE A 393 14.14 26.28 -7.39
C PHE A 393 15.21 25.58 -8.23
N TYR A 394 14.95 25.38 -9.53
CA TYR A 394 15.93 24.84 -10.47
C TYR A 394 17.15 25.76 -10.59
N ASP A 395 16.95 27.06 -10.80
CA ASP A 395 18.01 28.07 -10.94
C ASP A 395 18.82 28.22 -9.65
N ASN A 396 18.15 28.09 -8.50
CA ASN A 396 18.79 28.04 -7.18
C ASN A 396 19.49 26.70 -6.89
N GLY A 397 19.58 25.78 -7.85
CA GLY A 397 20.27 24.51 -7.73
C GLY A 397 19.53 23.45 -6.89
N PHE A 398 18.27 23.70 -6.52
CA PHE A 398 17.41 22.74 -5.85
C PHE A 398 16.54 21.99 -6.86
N SER A 399 17.23 21.14 -7.61
CA SER A 399 16.63 20.26 -8.60
C SER A 399 17.13 18.84 -8.39
N THR A 400 16.27 17.86 -8.60
CA THR A 400 16.74 16.49 -8.82
C THR A 400 17.65 16.46 -10.05
N ALA A 401 18.79 15.78 -9.97
CA ALA A 401 19.68 15.62 -11.10
C ALA A 401 19.06 14.67 -12.15
N CYS A 402 19.24 14.97 -13.44
CA CYS A 402 18.74 14.12 -14.54
C CYS A 402 19.86 13.20 -15.04
N ALA A 403 19.59 11.89 -15.08
CA ALA A 403 20.53 10.88 -15.56
C ALA A 403 21.00 11.13 -17.00
N LEU A 404 20.15 11.72 -17.83
CA LEU A 404 20.41 11.96 -19.25
C LEU A 404 21.26 13.22 -19.51
N SER A 405 21.42 14.10 -18.52
CA SER A 405 22.09 15.39 -18.69
C SER A 405 23.34 15.59 -17.83
N LEU A 406 23.79 14.58 -17.06
CA LEU A 406 25.00 14.70 -16.25
C LEU A 406 26.26 14.96 -17.08
N HIS A 407 26.28 14.48 -18.33
CA HIS A 407 27.39 14.70 -19.25
C HIS A 407 27.61 16.17 -19.62
N ALA A 408 26.65 17.05 -19.35
CA ALA A 408 26.73 18.48 -19.60
C ALA A 408 27.07 19.29 -18.33
N LEU A 409 27.22 18.64 -17.17
CA LEU A 409 27.54 19.31 -15.92
C LEU A 409 29.05 19.40 -15.72
N ASP A 410 29.52 20.58 -15.32
CA ASP A 410 30.91 20.80 -14.96
C ASP A 410 31.33 19.96 -13.74
N GLY A 411 32.57 19.47 -13.74
CA GLY A 411 33.14 18.71 -12.62
C GLY A 411 32.55 17.31 -12.43
N ILE A 412 31.82 16.77 -13.42
CA ILE A 412 31.42 15.36 -13.45
C ILE A 412 32.58 14.49 -13.95
N ASP A 413 32.77 13.35 -13.27
CA ASP A 413 33.71 12.29 -13.67
C ASP A 413 33.44 11.87 -15.13
N SER A 414 34.48 11.79 -15.95
CA SER A 414 34.35 11.52 -17.40
C SER A 414 33.62 10.20 -17.69
N ILE A 415 33.78 9.17 -16.86
CA ILE A 415 33.09 7.88 -17.05
C ILE A 415 31.60 8.00 -16.70
N VAL A 416 31.25 8.79 -15.68
CA VAL A 416 29.85 9.14 -15.38
C VAL A 416 29.23 9.95 -16.53
N ALA A 417 29.98 10.89 -17.10
CA ALA A 417 29.55 11.67 -18.27
C ALA A 417 29.30 10.75 -19.48
N ILE A 418 30.18 9.77 -19.74
CA ILE A 418 29.96 8.74 -20.77
C ILE A 418 28.66 7.99 -20.51
N GLY A 419 28.48 7.45 -19.30
CA GLY A 419 27.26 6.69 -18.96
C GLY A 419 25.99 7.52 -19.14
N SER A 420 26.02 8.80 -18.77
CA SER A 420 24.89 9.72 -18.97
C SER A 420 24.59 9.99 -20.45
N LEU A 421 25.62 10.21 -21.27
CA LEU A 421 25.48 10.43 -22.71
C LEU A 421 24.89 9.19 -23.40
N LEU A 422 25.36 8.00 -23.03
CA LEU A 422 24.86 6.73 -23.54
C LEU A 422 23.38 6.51 -23.21
N LEU A 423 22.95 6.85 -22.00
CA LEU A 423 21.53 6.80 -21.62
C LEU A 423 20.70 7.82 -22.42
N ASN A 424 21.22 9.03 -22.63
CA ASN A 424 20.55 10.04 -23.44
C ASN A 424 20.30 9.52 -24.86
N TRP A 425 21.33 8.99 -25.52
CA TRP A 425 21.21 8.42 -26.87
C TRP A 425 20.19 7.29 -26.96
N LYS A 426 20.20 6.39 -25.96
CA LYS A 426 19.25 5.29 -25.91
C LYS A 426 17.79 5.77 -25.89
N VAL A 427 17.55 6.90 -25.22
CA VAL A 427 16.21 7.47 -25.04
C VAL A 427 15.81 8.37 -26.22
N SER A 428 16.71 9.23 -26.70
CA SER A 428 16.45 10.18 -27.78
C SER A 428 16.57 9.59 -29.17
N ASN A 429 17.19 8.40 -29.29
CA ASN A 429 17.58 7.78 -30.55
C ASN A 429 18.46 8.70 -31.42
N GLN A 430 19.31 9.51 -30.78
CA GLN A 430 20.26 10.41 -31.44
C GLN A 430 21.68 10.07 -31.00
N GLU A 431 22.50 9.59 -31.92
CA GLU A 431 23.91 9.26 -31.67
C GLU A 431 24.85 10.41 -32.03
N ASP A 432 25.79 10.73 -31.16
CA ASP A 432 26.86 11.72 -31.39
C ASP A 432 28.25 11.09 -31.11
N LYS A 433 28.67 10.19 -32.00
CA LYS A 433 29.92 9.43 -31.83
C LYS A 433 31.14 10.33 -31.62
N GLN A 434 31.15 11.53 -32.18
CA GLN A 434 32.25 12.49 -31.98
C GLN A 434 32.30 13.00 -30.55
N LYS A 435 31.15 13.40 -29.98
CA LYS A 435 31.08 13.78 -28.57
C LYS A 435 31.50 12.63 -27.67
N LEU A 436 31.05 11.39 -27.93
CA LEU A 436 31.48 10.23 -27.13
C LEU A 436 32.98 9.98 -27.21
N LYS A 437 33.57 10.01 -28.41
CA LYS A 437 35.03 9.92 -28.60
C LYS A 437 35.76 11.00 -27.80
N SER A 438 35.29 12.24 -27.87
CA SER A 438 35.92 13.35 -27.16
C SER A 438 35.93 13.14 -25.64
N ILE A 439 34.84 12.63 -25.05
CA ILE A 439 34.77 12.38 -23.60
C ILE A 439 35.62 11.15 -23.24
N LEU A 440 35.58 10.11 -24.08
CA LEU A 440 36.28 8.85 -23.86
C LEU A 440 37.80 9.02 -23.86
N PHE A 441 38.36 9.70 -24.86
CA PHE A 441 39.82 9.80 -25.03
C PHE A 441 40.45 11.00 -24.33
N ASN A 442 39.67 12.01 -23.95
CA ASN A 442 40.18 13.13 -23.12
C ASN A 442 40.07 12.84 -21.60
N GLY A 443 39.40 11.76 -21.21
CA GLY A 443 39.29 11.36 -19.81
C GLY A 443 40.64 10.93 -19.25
N LYS A 444 41.11 11.57 -18.17
CA LYS A 444 42.39 11.23 -17.51
C LYS A 444 42.49 9.75 -17.12
N GLU A 445 41.37 9.15 -16.73
CA GLU A 445 41.30 7.72 -16.34
C GLU A 445 41.42 6.76 -17.54
N LEU A 446 41.27 7.28 -18.77
CA LEU A 446 41.19 6.51 -20.01
C LEU A 446 42.27 6.91 -21.03
N SER A 447 43.21 7.77 -20.63
CA SER A 447 44.26 8.31 -21.52
C SER A 447 45.18 7.26 -22.15
N ASN A 448 45.17 6.03 -21.64
CA ASN A 448 45.95 4.91 -22.17
C ASN A 448 45.18 4.08 -23.22
N MET A 449 43.96 4.47 -23.57
CA MET A 449 43.17 3.82 -24.64
C MET A 449 43.57 4.38 -26.00
N ASP A 450 43.95 3.49 -26.91
CA ASP A 450 44.28 3.85 -28.28
C ASP A 450 43.01 3.88 -29.14
N GLU A 451 42.71 5.05 -29.69
CA GLU A 451 41.56 5.28 -30.57
C GLU A 451 41.57 4.37 -31.81
N ASN A 452 42.74 3.98 -32.31
CA ASN A 452 42.89 3.13 -33.49
C ASN A 452 42.78 1.63 -33.16
N ALA A 453 42.89 1.25 -31.89
CA ALA A 453 42.88 -0.14 -31.42
C ALA A 453 41.62 -0.46 -30.58
N ILE A 454 40.44 -0.04 -31.07
CA ILE A 454 39.16 -0.22 -30.37
C ILE A 454 38.90 -1.70 -30.03
N SER A 455 39.29 -2.64 -30.91
CA SER A 455 39.17 -4.08 -30.64
C SER A 455 39.91 -4.50 -29.39
N GLY A 456 41.24 -4.39 -29.35
CA GLY A 456 42.02 -4.71 -28.16
C GLY A 456 41.73 -3.83 -26.93
N SER A 457 40.94 -2.77 -27.07
CA SER A 457 40.49 -1.93 -25.95
C SER A 457 39.33 -2.57 -25.18
N VAL A 458 38.45 -3.33 -25.84
CA VAL A 458 37.32 -4.02 -25.16
C VAL A 458 37.84 -5.12 -24.24
N GLU A 459 38.73 -6.00 -24.70
CA GLU A 459 39.31 -7.05 -23.84
C GLU A 459 40.13 -6.44 -22.69
N ARG A 460 40.83 -5.33 -22.94
CA ARG A 460 41.54 -4.58 -21.87
C ARG A 460 40.58 -4.05 -20.82
N VAL A 461 39.45 -3.46 -21.20
CA VAL A 461 38.42 -3.02 -20.25
C VAL A 461 37.88 -4.21 -19.46
N ARG A 462 37.64 -5.35 -20.12
CA ARG A 462 37.23 -6.60 -19.48
C ARG A 462 38.25 -7.13 -18.47
N GLY A 463 39.54 -6.90 -18.69
CA GLY A 463 40.62 -7.24 -17.74
C GLY A 463 40.92 -6.17 -16.68
N SER A 464 40.32 -4.98 -16.78
CA SER A 464 40.65 -3.84 -15.90
C SER A 464 40.12 -3.99 -14.47
N THR A 465 40.71 -3.25 -13.54
CA THR A 465 40.32 -3.15 -12.11
C THR A 465 39.18 -2.15 -11.86
N LEU A 466 38.55 -1.61 -12.91
CA LEU A 466 37.45 -0.67 -12.79
C LEU A 466 36.26 -1.31 -12.08
N ALA A 467 35.56 -0.51 -11.26
CA ALA A 467 34.30 -0.91 -10.67
C ALA A 467 33.28 -1.28 -11.77
N LYS A 468 32.41 -2.26 -11.49
CA LYS A 468 31.44 -2.84 -12.45
C LYS A 468 30.74 -1.79 -13.33
N GLY A 469 30.21 -0.73 -12.72
CA GLY A 469 29.48 0.32 -13.46
C GLY A 469 30.37 1.15 -14.39
N LYS A 470 31.58 1.54 -13.93
CA LYS A 470 32.56 2.26 -14.75
C LYS A 470 32.99 1.40 -15.95
N LYS A 471 33.30 0.12 -15.68
CA LYS A 471 33.67 -0.86 -16.69
C LYS A 471 32.58 -1.03 -17.76
N LEU A 472 31.33 -1.20 -17.35
CA LEU A 472 30.18 -1.32 -18.26
C LEU A 472 30.01 -0.07 -19.14
N ALA A 473 30.11 1.14 -18.56
CA ALA A 473 29.96 2.37 -19.35
C ALA A 473 31.01 2.47 -20.46
N VAL A 474 32.27 2.13 -20.15
CA VAL A 474 33.35 2.18 -21.14
C VAL A 474 33.22 1.05 -22.17
N GLU A 475 32.84 -0.16 -21.74
CA GLU A 475 32.60 -1.28 -22.66
C GLU A 475 31.47 -0.97 -23.64
N ILE A 476 30.32 -0.47 -23.16
CA ILE A 476 29.19 -0.06 -24.01
C ILE A 476 29.64 1.02 -24.99
N ALA A 477 30.39 2.04 -24.53
CA ALA A 477 30.91 3.09 -25.40
C ALA A 477 31.75 2.53 -26.56
N LEU A 478 32.71 1.65 -26.25
CA LEU A 478 33.58 1.04 -27.26
C LEU A 478 32.80 0.17 -28.24
N LEU A 479 31.83 -0.61 -27.76
CA LEU A 479 30.97 -1.45 -28.60
C LEU A 479 30.10 -0.60 -29.56
N ILE A 480 29.54 0.51 -29.09
CA ILE A 480 28.79 1.45 -29.96
C ILE A 480 29.69 2.08 -31.02
N LEU A 481 30.94 2.45 -30.67
CA LEU A 481 31.89 2.98 -31.64
C LEU A 481 32.25 1.94 -32.73
N LYS A 482 32.11 0.65 -32.44
CA LYS A 482 32.22 -0.46 -33.42
C LYS A 482 30.92 -0.78 -34.17
N ASN A 483 29.82 -0.07 -33.88
CA ASN A 483 28.48 -0.39 -34.37
C ASN A 483 27.96 -1.77 -33.92
N GLU A 484 28.37 -2.24 -32.74
CA GLU A 484 27.84 -3.47 -32.15
C GLU A 484 26.52 -3.21 -31.41
N VAL A 485 25.64 -4.22 -31.41
CA VAL A 485 24.34 -4.14 -30.73
C VAL A 485 24.52 -4.37 -29.23
N ILE A 486 24.03 -3.42 -28.44
CA ILE A 486 24.10 -3.47 -26.98
C ILE A 486 22.79 -4.02 -26.41
N LYS A 487 22.89 -4.89 -25.41
CA LYS A 487 21.71 -5.41 -24.72
C LYS A 487 21.13 -4.35 -23.78
N ASP A 488 19.82 -4.26 -23.76
CA ASP A 488 19.07 -3.35 -22.88
C ASP A 488 19.40 -3.55 -21.39
N THR A 489 19.68 -4.79 -20.99
CA THR A 489 20.10 -5.12 -19.62
C THR A 489 21.40 -4.43 -19.21
N ASP A 490 22.30 -4.18 -20.15
CA ASP A 490 23.61 -3.61 -19.86
C ASP A 490 23.48 -2.11 -19.54
N TYR A 491 22.59 -1.38 -20.22
CA TYR A 491 22.25 0.01 -19.87
C TYR A 491 21.63 0.12 -18.47
N VAL A 492 20.72 -0.80 -18.13
CA VAL A 492 20.07 -0.83 -16.81
C VAL A 492 21.09 -1.10 -15.71
N GLU A 493 21.98 -2.08 -15.91
CA GLU A 493 23.03 -2.39 -14.94
C GLU A 493 24.08 -1.28 -14.83
N MET A 494 24.46 -0.64 -15.94
CA MET A 494 25.30 0.55 -15.95
C MET A 494 24.68 1.67 -15.11
N PHE A 495 23.40 2.00 -15.35
CA PHE A 495 22.69 3.03 -14.58
C PHE A 495 22.71 2.73 -13.07
N LYS A 496 22.35 1.51 -12.67
CA LYS A 496 22.32 1.10 -11.26
C LYS A 496 23.69 1.20 -10.60
N ALA A 497 24.73 0.71 -11.28
CA ALA A 497 26.07 0.57 -10.72
C ALA A 497 26.92 1.86 -10.80
N LEU A 498 26.58 2.81 -11.68
CA LEU A 498 27.37 4.03 -11.92
C LEU A 498 26.58 5.32 -11.64
N ILE A 499 25.41 5.48 -12.25
CA ILE A 499 24.71 6.77 -12.31
C ILE A 499 23.89 7.01 -11.03
N SER A 500 23.18 6.00 -10.54
CA SER A 500 22.25 6.12 -9.41
C SER A 500 22.90 6.69 -8.13
N SER A 501 24.11 6.22 -7.78
CA SER A 501 24.86 6.71 -6.62
C SER A 501 25.28 8.17 -6.77
N ARG A 502 25.64 8.59 -7.99
CA ARG A 502 25.99 9.98 -8.28
C ARG A 502 24.78 10.90 -8.17
N LEU A 503 23.62 10.50 -8.71
CA LEU A 503 22.38 11.26 -8.57
C LEU A 503 22.03 11.49 -7.09
N LYS A 504 22.13 10.45 -6.25
CA LYS A 504 21.91 10.56 -4.81
C LYS A 504 22.87 11.57 -4.15
N THR A 505 24.13 11.56 -4.56
CA THR A 505 25.15 12.49 -4.05
C THR A 505 24.83 13.93 -4.43
N LEU A 506 24.49 14.19 -5.69
CA LEU A 506 24.14 15.52 -6.19
C LEU A 506 22.87 16.06 -5.50
N ASN A 507 21.83 15.24 -5.37
CA ASN A 507 20.61 15.63 -4.65
C ASN A 507 20.90 15.96 -3.18
N SER A 508 21.74 15.15 -2.51
CA SER A 508 22.13 15.41 -1.12
C SER A 508 22.92 16.72 -0.98
N GLN A 509 23.79 17.01 -1.95
CA GLN A 509 24.55 18.27 -1.99
C GLN A 509 23.63 19.48 -2.19
N ALA A 510 22.67 19.40 -3.13
CA ALA A 510 21.69 20.46 -3.37
C ALA A 510 20.87 20.80 -2.10
N ILE A 511 20.44 19.78 -1.35
CA ILE A 511 19.73 19.97 -0.08
C ILE A 511 20.62 20.66 0.96
N ARG A 512 21.89 20.23 1.10
CA ARG A 512 22.83 20.78 2.09
C ARG A 512 23.22 22.23 1.82
N GLN A 513 23.28 22.62 0.54
CA GLN A 513 23.66 23.98 0.16
C GLN A 513 22.61 25.03 0.50
N LYS A 514 21.35 24.63 0.76
CA LYS A 514 20.23 25.52 1.17
C LYS A 514 20.01 26.74 0.27
N ARG A 515 20.48 26.70 -0.98
CA ARG A 515 20.30 27.79 -1.96
C ARG A 515 18.84 28.01 -2.35
N TYR A 516 17.97 27.01 -2.15
CA TYR A 516 16.52 27.14 -2.30
C TYR A 516 15.83 28.08 -1.31
N LEU A 517 16.55 28.58 -0.31
CA LEU A 517 16.05 29.61 0.60
C LEU A 517 16.27 31.02 0.06
N LEU A 518 17.01 31.16 -1.05
CA LEU A 518 17.20 32.43 -1.71
C LEU A 518 15.88 32.86 -2.41
N PRO A 519 15.55 34.16 -2.37
CA PRO A 519 14.29 34.70 -2.89
C PRO A 519 14.09 34.51 -4.39
#